data_AF-A0A7K0TXN1-F1
#
_entry.id   AF-A0A7K0TXN1-F1
#
_cell.length_a   1.000
_cell.length_b   1.000
_cell.length_c   1.000
_cell.angle_alpha   90.00
_cell.angle_beta   90.00
_cell.angle_gamma   90.00
#
_symmetry.space_group_name_H-M   'P 1'
#
loop_
_entity.id
_entity.type
_entity.pdbx_description
1 polymer ?
#
loop_
_entity_poly.entity_id
_entity_poly.type
_entity_poly.pdbx_seq_one_letter_code
_entity_poly.pdbx_strand_id
1 'polypeptide(L)' 'IRLSSRLAAFPSWVLDYVIVHELAHLVVLAHNDEFWRIVHQFPKSERAIGYLIARSDDAEDID' A
#
# COMPACT_ATOMS: atom_id res chain seq x y z
N ILE A 1 12.58 -4.25 -3.52
CA ILE A 1 11.53 -4.05 -2.50
C ILE A 1 12.20 -3.71 -1.18
N ARG A 2 11.97 -2.51 -0.63
CA ARG A 2 12.46 -2.11 0.70
C ARG A 2 11.24 -1.83 1.57
N LEU A 3 11.14 -2.52 2.71
CA LEU A 3 10.09 -2.27 3.69
C LEU A 3 10.71 -1.66 4.94
N SER A 4 10.09 -0.61 5.46
CA SER A 4 10.50 0.00 6.73
C SER A 4 10.23 -0.98 7.88
N SER A 5 11.21 -1.15 8.79
CA SER A 5 11.03 -1.96 10.00
C SER A 5 9.91 -1.45 10.90
N ARG A 6 9.51 -0.18 10.76
CA ARG A 6 8.37 0.42 11.45
C ARG A 6 7.04 -0.27 11.08
N LEU A 7 6.94 -0.85 9.88
CA LEU A 7 5.76 -1.59 9.43
C LEU A 7 5.56 -2.93 10.18
N ALA A 8 6.59 -3.45 10.85
CA ALA A 8 6.52 -4.74 11.55
C ALA A 8 5.48 -4.77 12.69
N ALA A 9 5.12 -3.61 13.23
CA ALA A 9 4.10 -3.48 14.27
C ALA A 9 2.66 -3.37 13.72
N PHE A 10 2.48 -3.38 12.39
CA PHE A 10 1.17 -3.17 11.81
C PHE A 10 0.40 -4.48 11.73
N PRO A 11 -0.93 -4.42 11.64
CA PRO A 11 -1.71 -5.60 11.33
C PRO A 11 -1.19 -6.28 10.05
N SER A 12 -1.12 -7.61 10.04
CA SER A 12 -0.54 -8.38 8.93
C SER A 12 -1.18 -8.04 7.58
N TRP A 13 -2.50 -7.81 7.55
CA TRP A 13 -3.21 -7.44 6.33
C TRP A 13 -2.84 -6.07 5.76
N VAL A 14 -2.23 -5.18 6.56
CA VAL A 14 -1.65 -3.92 6.08
C VAL A 14 -0.27 -4.19 5.50
N LEU A 15 0.54 -5.02 6.16
CA LEU A 15 1.84 -5.42 5.64
C LEU A 15 1.72 -6.15 4.29
N ASP A 16 0.76 -7.06 4.17
CA ASP A 16 0.43 -7.76 2.92
C ASP A 16 0.08 -6.77 1.81
N TYR A 17 -0.70 -5.73 2.13
CA TYR A 17 -1.03 -4.67 1.16
C TYR A 17 0.20 -3.88 0.72
N VAL A 18 1.09 -3.49 1.63
CA VAL A 18 2.33 -2.77 1.25
C VAL A 18 3.22 -3.66 0.38
N ILE A 19 3.29 -4.97 0.64
CA ILE A 19 4.02 -5.89 -0.25
C ILE A 19 3.39 -5.90 -1.66
N VAL A 20 2.06 -5.99 -1.76
CA VAL A 20 1.34 -5.92 -3.05
C VAL A 20 1.60 -4.59 -3.75
N HIS A 21 1.59 -3.47 -3.02
CA HIS A 21 1.89 -2.13 -3.53
C HIS A 21 3.30 -2.05 -4.13
N GLU A 22 4.33 -2.47 -3.38
CA GLU A 22 5.71 -2.50 -3.85
C GLU A 22 5.93 -3.43 -5.05
N LEU A 23 5.19 -4.55 -5.10
CA LEU A 23 5.22 -5.46 -6.25
C LEU A 23 4.54 -4.84 -7.48
N ALA A 24 3.44 -4.11 -7.30
CA ALA A 24 2.76 -3.41 -8.38
C ALA A 24 3.67 -2.34 -9.03
N HIS A 25 4.53 -1.69 -8.25
CA HIS A 25 5.55 -0.76 -8.78
C HIS A 25 6.59 -1.40 -9.71
N LEU A 26 6.75 -2.73 -9.68
CA LEU A 26 7.59 -3.43 -10.65
C LEU A 26 6.96 -3.46 -12.06
N VAL A 27 5.64 -3.24 -12.16
CA VAL A 27 4.86 -3.29 -13.40
C VAL A 27 4.43 -1.89 -13.83
N VAL A 28 3.97 -1.06 -12.88
CA VAL A 28 3.48 0.30 -13.13
C VAL A 28 4.16 1.27 -12.16
N LEU A 29 5.00 2.16 -12.68
CA LEU A 29 5.82 3.05 -11.84
C LEU A 29 5.00 4.12 -11.11
N ALA A 30 3.87 4.54 -11.65
CA ALA A 30 3.02 5.60 -11.09
C ALA A 30 1.73 5.02 -10.48
N HIS A 31 1.14 5.68 -9.48
CA HIS A 31 -0.16 5.31 -8.89
C HIS A 31 -1.36 5.75 -9.75
N ASN A 32 -1.34 5.40 -11.03
CA ASN A 32 -2.43 5.67 -11.97
C ASN A 32 -3.49 4.53 -11.97
N ASP A 33 -4.51 4.64 -12.83
CA ASP A 33 -5.59 3.64 -12.92
C ASP A 33 -5.11 2.20 -13.14
N GLU A 34 -4.01 2.02 -13.89
CA GLU A 34 -3.43 0.70 -14.13
C GLU A 34 -2.82 0.11 -12.85
N PHE A 35 -2.14 0.93 -12.06
CA PHE A 35 -1.63 0.54 -10.74
C PHE A 35 -2.78 0.17 -9.81
N TRP A 36 -3.82 1.00 -9.73
CA TRP A 36 -4.98 0.76 -8.86
C TRP A 36 -5.72 -0.53 -9.25
N ARG A 37 -5.83 -0.82 -10.55
CA ARG A 37 -6.38 -2.10 -11.05
C ARG A 37 -5.56 -3.31 -10.57
N ILE A 38 -4.25 -3.18 -10.36
CA ILE A 38 -3.41 -4.26 -9.83
C ILE A 38 -3.62 -4.40 -8.33
N VAL A 39 -3.43 -3.33 -7.55
CA VAL A 39 -3.48 -3.42 -6.09
C VAL A 39 -4.89 -3.74 -5.57
N HIS A 40 -5.96 -3.35 -6.27
CA HIS A 40 -7.34 -3.69 -5.88
C HIS A 40 -7.70 -5.17 -6.08
N GLN A 41 -6.84 -5.98 -6.69
CA GLN A 41 -7.02 -7.45 -6.69
C GLN A 41 -6.78 -8.08 -5.32
N PHE A 42 -6.07 -7.38 -4.41
CA PHE A 42 -5.95 -7.82 -3.03
C PHE A 42 -7.24 -7.52 -2.25
N PRO A 43 -7.93 -8.52 -1.65
CA PRO A 43 -9.27 -8.33 -1.09
C PRO A 43 -9.39 -7.31 0.05
N LYS A 44 -8.28 -6.91 0.69
CA LYS A 44 -8.28 -5.96 1.82
C LYS A 44 -7.67 -4.59 1.46
N SER A 45 -7.49 -4.28 0.18
CA SER A 45 -6.82 -3.04 -0.26
C SER A 45 -7.48 -1.78 0.29
N GLU A 46 -8.79 -1.60 0.13
CA GLU A 46 -9.50 -0.41 0.64
C GLU A 46 -9.34 -0.24 2.16
N ARG A 47 -9.43 -1.35 2.91
CA ARG A 47 -9.23 -1.34 4.36
C ARG A 47 -7.80 -0.96 4.73
N ALA A 48 -6.80 -1.48 4.02
CA ALA A 48 -5.40 -1.16 4.22
C ALA A 48 -5.09 0.30 3.93
N ILE A 49 -5.63 0.82 2.82
CA ILE A 49 -5.53 2.24 2.45
C ILE A 49 -6.12 3.11 3.56
N GLY A 50 -7.36 2.83 3.99
CA GLY A 50 -8.00 3.59 5.07
C GLY A 50 -7.23 3.54 6.40
N TYR A 51 -6.63 2.39 6.74
CA TYR A 51 -5.77 2.28 7.91
C TYR A 51 -4.50 3.10 7.79
N LEU A 52 -3.85 3.09 6.63
CA LEU A 52 -2.66 3.88 6.38
C LEU A 52 -2.97 5.37 6.48
N ILE A 53 -4.03 5.85 5.80
CA ILE A 53 -4.52 7.24 5.85
C ILE A 53 -4.74 7.68 7.30
N ALA A 54 -5.53 6.91 8.06
CA ALA A 54 -5.84 7.26 9.46
C ALA A 54 -4.61 7.27 10.39
N ARG A 55 -3.53 6.60 9.99
CA ARG A 55 -2.28 6.53 10.74
C ARG A 55 -1.22 7.49 10.19
N SER A 56 -1.48 8.13 9.06
CA SER A 56 -0.62 9.04 8.32
C SER A 56 -1.25 10.43 8.21
N ASP A 57 -1.76 11.00 9.29
CA ASP A 57 -2.26 12.40 9.34
C ASP A 57 -1.19 13.49 8.97
N ASP A 58 -0.07 13.11 8.34
CA ASP A 58 0.73 13.91 7.41
C ASP A 58 0.60 13.29 6.00
N ALA A 59 -0.56 13.46 5.37
CA ALA A 59 -0.95 12.83 4.11
C ALA A 59 -0.31 13.51 2.87
N GLU A 60 1.01 13.73 2.88
CA GLU A 60 1.73 14.30 1.73
C GLU A 60 2.51 13.26 0.90
N ASP A 61 2.68 12.03 1.35
CA ASP A 61 3.56 11.05 0.68
C ASP A 61 2.86 9.74 0.25
N ILE A 62 1.62 9.82 -0.26
CA ILE A 62 1.06 8.75 -1.10
C ILE A 62 0.99 9.28 -2.53
N ASP A 63 2.17 9.51 -3.12
CA ASP A 63 2.39 9.83 -4.54
C ASP A 63 3.49 8.92 -5.10
#